data_AF-A0A2E5YLB3-F1
#
_entry.id   AF-A0A2E5YLB3-F1
#
_cell.length_a   1.000
_cell.length_b   1.000
_cell.length_c   1.000
_cell.angle_alpha   90.00
_cell.angle_beta   90.00
_cell.angle_gamma   90.00
#
_symmetry.space_group_name_H-M   'P 1'
#
loop_
_entity.id
_entity.type
_entity.pdbx_description
1 polymer ?
#
loop_
_entity_poly.entity_id
_entity_poly.type
_entity_poly.pdbx_seq_one_letter_code
_entity_poly.pdbx_strand_id
1 'polypeptide(L)'
;MESSDISWIELALAWTSDASTLPPEFAHAISVGPSAERLVGVLSGGVLAAAITAAILSRTNGRLRDRFHAPSSETLDRNSERFLALAGERLGSLERSNIDALVKREAAVDAMVRPLRESLARVGEKLPKVETNRVGHYESLSTHLELVATSHRELERQIRGLNQALRTPNVGGRWGELQLRRVVELAGMLEHCDFQEQVSIDGEGGRQRPDLIVRLPGDRQIVIDAKAPRQAYLAAGEAEDDKARTLHLDEHARRVRRRVDDLGGGNY
;
A
#
# COMPACT_ATOMS: atom_id res chain seq x y z
N MET A 1 44.96 -82.03 -42.11
CA MET A 1 43.72 -82.75 -42.46
C MET A 1 43.06 -81.96 -43.58
N GLU A 2 43.73 -81.74 -44.71
CA GLU A 2 44.11 -82.76 -45.71
C GLU A 2 42.86 -83.45 -46.26
N SER A 3 42.30 -82.82 -47.30
CA SER A 3 41.37 -83.44 -48.23
C SER A 3 41.76 -82.93 -49.62
N SER A 4 42.54 -83.77 -50.30
CA SER A 4 42.47 -84.06 -51.73
C SER A 4 42.00 -82.93 -52.65
N ASP A 5 42.94 -82.22 -53.26
CA ASP A 5 42.73 -81.55 -54.56
C ASP A 5 44.05 -81.22 -55.27
N ILE A 6 45.01 -82.16 -55.23
CA ILE A 6 46.20 -82.14 -56.07
C ILE A 6 46.12 -83.34 -57.01
N SER A 7 45.21 -83.26 -57.97
CA SER A 7 45.04 -84.29 -59.02
C SER A 7 44.96 -83.67 -60.42
N TRP A 8 44.55 -82.40 -60.54
CA TRP A 8 44.44 -81.74 -61.85
C TRP A 8 45.74 -81.12 -62.37
N ILE A 9 46.67 -80.73 -61.49
CA ILE A 9 47.95 -80.11 -61.88
C ILE A 9 48.95 -81.17 -62.38
N GLU A 10 48.95 -82.38 -61.80
CA GLU A 10 49.78 -83.49 -62.32
C GLU A 10 49.26 -84.04 -63.65
N LEU A 11 47.94 -84.09 -63.85
CA LEU A 11 47.33 -84.45 -65.13
C LEU A 11 47.63 -83.43 -66.25
N ALA A 12 47.83 -82.16 -65.91
CA ALA A 12 48.20 -81.12 -66.88
C ALA A 12 49.68 -81.17 -67.29
N LEU A 13 50.56 -81.72 -66.43
CA LEU A 13 52.00 -81.86 -66.72
C LEU A 13 52.32 -83.11 -67.54
N ALA A 14 51.54 -84.19 -67.40
CA ALA A 14 51.73 -85.44 -68.15
C ALA A 14 51.44 -85.34 -69.66
N TRP A 15 50.79 -84.27 -70.13
CA TRP A 15 50.49 -84.07 -71.55
C TRP A 15 51.62 -83.36 -72.34
N THR A 16 52.74 -83.01 -71.70
CA THR A 16 53.75 -82.11 -72.30
C THR A 16 55.17 -82.67 -72.42
N SER A 17 55.38 -83.97 -72.24
CA SER A 17 56.71 -84.59 -72.41
C SER A 17 56.67 -85.84 -73.30
N ASP A 18 57.12 -85.64 -74.53
CA ASP A 18 57.74 -86.60 -75.48
C ASP A 18 56.89 -87.78 -76.01
N ALA A 19 56.62 -87.73 -77.32
CA ALA A 19 55.77 -88.61 -78.10
C ALA A 19 56.58 -89.59 -78.99
N SER A 20 57.68 -90.15 -78.49
CA SER A 20 58.64 -90.89 -79.32
C SER A 20 58.96 -92.34 -78.90
N THR A 21 58.05 -93.03 -78.20
CA THR A 21 58.13 -94.51 -78.04
C THR A 21 56.78 -95.20 -78.18
N LEU A 22 56.35 -95.46 -79.42
CA LEU A 22 55.36 -96.50 -79.75
C LEU A 22 55.88 -97.28 -80.98
N PRO A 23 55.69 -98.61 -81.02
CA PRO A 23 56.33 -99.49 -82.01
C PRO A 23 55.79 -99.30 -83.43
N PRO A 24 56.61 -99.56 -84.47
CA PRO A 24 56.33 -99.13 -85.83
C PRO A 24 55.92 -100.29 -86.71
N GLU A 25 54.67 -100.34 -87.19
CA GLU A 25 54.35 -100.85 -88.55
C GLU A 25 52.85 -100.75 -88.86
N PHE A 26 52.53 -100.22 -90.06
CA PHE A 26 51.20 -100.14 -90.70
C PHE A 26 50.25 -99.05 -90.16
N ALA A 27 50.36 -97.79 -90.60
CA ALA A 27 49.78 -97.26 -91.85
C ALA A 27 48.25 -97.48 -91.93
N HIS A 28 47.39 -96.46 -91.88
CA HIS A 28 47.21 -95.46 -92.93
C HIS A 28 46.42 -94.22 -92.44
N ALA A 29 46.87 -93.05 -92.87
CA ALA A 29 46.14 -91.81 -93.24
C ALA A 29 44.86 -91.44 -92.46
N ILE A 30 44.70 -90.20 -91.97
CA ILE A 30 44.23 -89.06 -92.80
C ILE A 30 44.66 -87.71 -92.20
N SER A 31 44.96 -86.80 -93.12
CA SER A 31 45.59 -85.49 -93.01
C SER A 31 44.70 -84.32 -92.52
N VAL A 32 45.29 -83.52 -91.63
CA VAL A 32 45.53 -82.05 -91.65
C VAL A 32 44.38 -81.04 -91.82
N GLY A 33 44.35 -80.09 -90.87
CA GLY A 33 43.91 -78.69 -91.04
C GLY A 33 44.61 -77.73 -90.05
N PRO A 34 45.17 -76.56 -90.47
CA PRO A 34 46.18 -75.79 -89.73
C PRO A 34 45.64 -74.75 -88.71
N SER A 35 44.44 -74.96 -88.15
CA SER A 35 43.74 -73.92 -87.36
C SER A 35 43.74 -74.13 -85.85
N ALA A 36 44.23 -75.28 -85.35
CA ALA A 36 44.13 -75.65 -83.94
C ALA A 36 45.24 -75.06 -83.05
N GLU A 37 46.43 -74.81 -83.58
CA GLU A 37 47.58 -74.35 -82.76
C GLU A 37 47.47 -72.88 -82.31
N ARG A 38 46.77 -72.03 -83.08
CA ARG A 38 46.64 -70.59 -82.73
C ARG A 38 45.60 -70.31 -81.65
N LEU A 39 44.62 -71.19 -81.44
CA LEU A 39 43.56 -71.00 -80.44
C LEU A 39 44.01 -71.35 -79.01
N VAL A 40 44.92 -72.32 -78.86
CA VAL A 40 45.45 -72.73 -77.55
C VAL A 40 46.42 -71.68 -76.97
N GLY A 41 47.20 -71.01 -77.82
CA GLY A 41 48.10 -69.92 -77.40
C GLY A 41 47.38 -68.65 -76.92
N VAL A 42 46.23 -68.31 -77.50
CA VAL A 42 45.46 -67.11 -77.11
C VAL A 42 44.71 -67.32 -75.80
N LEU A 43 44.16 -68.51 -75.56
CA LEU A 43 43.45 -68.82 -74.31
C LEU A 43 44.40 -68.94 -73.12
N SER A 44 45.60 -69.52 -73.31
CA SER A 44 46.61 -69.60 -72.24
C SER A 44 47.19 -68.24 -71.87
N GLY A 45 47.43 -67.36 -72.85
CA GLY A 45 47.89 -65.98 -72.60
C GLY A 45 46.86 -65.11 -71.85
N GLY A 46 45.57 -65.27 -72.16
CA GLY A 46 44.49 -64.51 -71.52
C GLY A 46 44.31 -64.83 -70.03
N VAL A 47 44.43 -66.11 -69.65
CA VAL A 47 44.32 -66.54 -68.24
C VAL A 47 45.51 -66.03 -67.42
N LEU A 48 46.72 -66.04 -67.98
CA LEU A 48 47.91 -65.54 -67.28
C LEU A 48 47.87 -64.02 -67.07
N ALA A 49 47.41 -63.27 -68.07
CA ALA A 49 47.21 -61.83 -67.97
C ALA A 49 46.14 -61.46 -66.93
N ALA A 50 45.03 -62.20 -66.88
CA ALA A 50 43.99 -62.02 -65.86
C ALA A 50 44.51 -62.31 -64.44
N ALA A 51 45.29 -63.37 -64.28
CA ALA A 51 45.90 -63.71 -62.99
C ALA A 51 46.90 -62.65 -62.51
N ILE A 52 47.75 -62.13 -63.40
CA ILE A 52 48.70 -61.06 -63.08
C ILE A 52 47.95 -59.76 -62.75
N THR A 53 46.90 -59.42 -63.49
CA THR A 53 46.10 -58.21 -63.23
C THR A 53 45.34 -58.32 -61.90
N ALA A 54 44.79 -59.50 -61.57
CA ALA A 54 44.15 -59.76 -60.29
C ALA A 54 45.17 -59.72 -59.13
N ALA A 55 46.39 -60.22 -59.33
CA ALA A 55 47.46 -60.17 -58.35
C ALA A 55 47.99 -58.73 -58.12
N ILE A 56 48.06 -57.91 -59.18
CA ILE A 56 48.44 -56.51 -59.07
C ILE A 56 47.32 -55.72 -58.39
N LEU A 57 46.05 -55.95 -58.76
CA LEU A 57 44.90 -55.25 -58.20
C LEU A 57 44.70 -55.57 -56.71
N SER A 58 44.89 -56.83 -56.31
CA SER A 58 44.85 -57.24 -54.89
C SER A 58 46.01 -56.64 -54.08
N ARG A 59 47.22 -56.55 -54.64
CA ARG A 59 48.36 -55.86 -53.99
C ARG A 59 48.16 -54.35 -53.84
N THR A 60 47.49 -53.69 -54.78
CA THR A 60 47.19 -52.25 -54.65
C THR A 60 46.08 -51.98 -53.63
N ASN A 61 45.06 -52.84 -53.57
CA ASN A 61 43.93 -52.66 -52.65
C ASN A 61 44.35 -52.85 -51.18
N GLY A 62 45.25 -53.81 -50.91
CA GLY A 62 45.81 -54.00 -49.56
C GLY A 62 46.55 -52.78 -49.03
N ARG A 63 47.38 -52.12 -49.86
CA ARG A 63 48.19 -50.96 -49.47
C ARG A 63 47.39 -49.69 -49.20
N LEU A 64 46.23 -49.53 -49.83
CA LEU A 64 45.28 -48.44 -49.53
C LEU A 64 44.55 -48.71 -48.23
N ARG A 65 44.09 -49.94 -48.01
CA ARG A 65 43.39 -50.36 -46.80
C ARG A 65 44.27 -50.16 -45.55
N ASP A 66 45.54 -50.56 -45.62
CA ASP A 66 46.50 -50.41 -44.51
C ASP A 66 46.82 -48.93 -44.18
N ARG A 67 46.87 -48.05 -45.20
CA ARG A 67 47.10 -46.60 -44.99
C ARG A 67 45.86 -45.84 -44.51
N PHE A 68 44.66 -46.37 -44.72
CA PHE A 68 43.42 -45.77 -44.20
C PHE A 68 43.10 -46.22 -42.78
N HIS A 69 43.34 -47.47 -42.41
CA HIS A 69 42.89 -47.98 -41.10
C HIS A 69 43.72 -47.47 -39.90
N ALA A 70 45.03 -47.27 -40.04
CA ALA A 70 45.86 -46.86 -38.91
C ALA A 70 45.78 -45.34 -38.59
N PRO A 71 45.91 -44.40 -39.55
CA PRO A 71 45.81 -42.96 -39.27
C PRO A 71 44.38 -42.44 -39.05
N SER A 72 43.35 -43.10 -39.59
CA SER A 72 41.96 -42.61 -39.49
C SER A 72 41.34 -42.91 -38.13
N SER A 73 41.61 -44.07 -37.54
CA SER A 73 41.12 -44.40 -36.19
C SER A 73 41.70 -43.43 -35.16
N GLU A 74 43.01 -43.22 -35.19
CA GLU A 74 43.69 -42.32 -34.25
C GLU A 74 43.25 -40.86 -34.43
N THR A 75 42.94 -40.42 -35.66
CA THR A 75 42.43 -39.07 -35.91
C THR A 75 40.97 -38.91 -35.47
N LEU A 76 40.13 -39.95 -35.63
CA LEU A 76 38.76 -39.96 -35.12
C LEU A 76 38.72 -39.99 -33.59
N ASP A 77 39.57 -40.79 -32.95
CA ASP A 77 39.68 -40.87 -31.50
C ASP A 77 40.10 -39.52 -30.92
N ARG A 78 41.16 -38.90 -31.47
CA ARG A 78 41.60 -37.55 -31.07
C ARG A 78 40.54 -36.48 -31.33
N ASN A 79 39.76 -36.58 -32.40
CA ASN A 79 38.67 -35.64 -32.67
C ASN A 79 37.48 -35.84 -31.72
N SER A 80 37.15 -37.09 -31.39
CA SER A 80 36.11 -37.44 -30.42
C SER A 80 36.50 -36.93 -29.03
N GLU A 81 37.74 -37.16 -28.59
CA GLU A 81 38.27 -36.64 -27.33
C GLU A 81 38.25 -35.11 -27.28
N ARG A 82 38.70 -34.43 -28.35
CA ARG A 82 38.63 -32.97 -28.45
C ARG A 82 37.20 -32.44 -28.44
N PHE A 83 36.28 -33.14 -29.10
CA PHE A 83 34.86 -32.78 -29.10
C PHE A 83 34.24 -32.95 -27.72
N LEU A 84 34.52 -34.05 -27.02
CA LEU A 84 34.04 -34.29 -25.66
C LEU A 84 34.64 -33.29 -24.67
N ALA A 85 35.92 -32.96 -24.80
CA ALA A 85 36.57 -31.93 -24.00
C ALA A 85 35.93 -30.55 -24.23
N LEU A 86 35.74 -30.16 -25.50
CA LEU A 86 35.09 -28.90 -25.85
C LEU A 86 33.61 -28.86 -25.44
N ALA A 87 32.88 -29.97 -25.59
CA ALA A 87 31.49 -30.09 -25.16
C ALA A 87 31.37 -30.00 -23.63
N GLY A 88 32.27 -30.65 -22.89
CA GLY A 88 32.35 -30.53 -21.43
C GLY A 88 32.66 -29.11 -20.97
N GLU A 89 33.60 -28.43 -21.63
CA GLU A 89 33.92 -27.03 -21.35
C GLU A 89 32.74 -26.10 -21.65
N ARG A 90 32.08 -26.26 -22.80
CA ARG A 90 30.92 -25.46 -23.19
C ARG A 90 29.71 -25.72 -22.30
N LEU A 91 29.43 -26.98 -21.95
CA LEU A 91 28.33 -27.33 -21.05
C LEU A 91 28.59 -26.80 -19.65
N GLY A 92 29.80 -26.97 -19.11
CA GLY A 92 30.19 -26.40 -17.82
C GLY A 92 30.14 -24.86 -17.81
N SER A 93 30.51 -24.22 -18.91
CA SER A 93 30.36 -22.76 -19.07
C SER A 93 28.90 -22.33 -19.14
N LEU A 94 28.04 -23.07 -19.83
CA LEU A 94 26.59 -22.79 -19.91
C LEU A 94 25.89 -23.00 -18.57
N GLU A 95 26.26 -24.06 -17.84
CA GLU A 95 25.72 -24.36 -16.53
C GLU A 95 26.08 -23.25 -15.52
N ARG A 96 27.35 -22.83 -15.47
CA ARG A 96 27.79 -21.68 -14.67
C ARG A 96 27.06 -20.39 -15.08
N SER A 97 26.95 -20.11 -16.38
CA SER A 97 26.25 -18.92 -16.88
C SER A 97 24.75 -18.94 -16.52
N ASN A 98 24.10 -20.09 -16.54
CA ASN A 98 22.70 -20.23 -16.17
C ASN A 98 22.50 -20.05 -14.66
N ILE A 99 23.37 -20.63 -13.83
CA ILE A 99 23.35 -20.42 -12.37
C ILE A 99 23.56 -18.94 -12.06
N ASP A 100 24.54 -18.29 -12.68
CA ASP A 100 24.79 -16.85 -12.52
C ASP A 100 23.58 -16.01 -12.97
N ALA A 101 22.92 -16.39 -14.06
CA ALA A 101 21.72 -15.72 -14.53
C ALA A 101 20.52 -15.88 -13.57
N LEU A 102 20.36 -17.07 -12.98
CA LEU A 102 19.33 -17.35 -11.97
C LEU A 102 19.59 -16.55 -10.69
N VAL A 103 20.82 -16.52 -10.18
CA VAL A 103 21.21 -15.72 -9.00
C VAL A 103 20.97 -14.23 -9.24
N LYS A 104 21.34 -13.71 -10.43
CA LYS A 104 21.08 -12.31 -10.80
C LYS A 104 19.59 -12.00 -10.88
N ARG A 105 18.79 -12.93 -11.40
CA ARG A 105 17.33 -12.77 -11.49
C ARG A 105 16.69 -12.80 -10.11
N GLU A 106 17.11 -13.72 -9.23
CA GLU A 106 16.65 -13.78 -7.85
C GLU A 106 17.00 -12.48 -7.10
N ALA A 107 18.25 -12.01 -7.20
CA ALA A 107 18.68 -10.76 -6.60
C ALA A 107 17.92 -9.54 -7.15
N ALA A 108 17.63 -9.50 -8.45
CA ALA A 108 16.83 -8.42 -9.06
C ALA A 108 15.37 -8.44 -8.57
N VAL A 109 14.77 -9.63 -8.44
CA VAL A 109 13.42 -9.80 -7.89
C VAL A 109 13.38 -9.39 -6.41
N ASP A 110 14.34 -9.83 -5.61
CA ASP A 110 14.44 -9.44 -4.20
C ASP A 110 14.62 -7.91 -4.05
N ALA A 111 15.49 -7.30 -4.87
CA ALA A 111 15.67 -5.85 -4.88
C ALA A 111 14.39 -5.08 -5.24
N MET A 112 13.54 -5.63 -6.13
CA MET A 112 12.25 -5.04 -6.48
C MET A 112 11.18 -5.23 -5.40
N VAL A 113 11.17 -6.36 -4.70
CA VAL A 113 10.14 -6.70 -3.70
C VAL A 113 10.47 -6.15 -2.31
N ARG A 114 11.76 -6.01 -1.96
CA ARG A 114 12.23 -5.43 -0.70
C ARG A 114 11.57 -4.10 -0.33
N PRO A 115 11.51 -3.06 -1.19
CA PRO A 115 10.86 -1.78 -0.85
C PRO A 115 9.36 -1.94 -0.57
N LEU A 116 8.69 -2.91 -1.20
CA LEU A 116 7.29 -3.22 -0.93
C LEU A 116 7.13 -3.87 0.45
N ARG A 117 7.97 -4.85 0.79
CA ARG A 117 7.96 -5.51 2.11
C ARG A 117 8.22 -4.50 3.24
N GLU A 118 9.21 -3.63 3.06
CA GLU A 118 9.50 -2.57 4.03
C GLU A 118 8.35 -1.57 4.16
N SER A 119 7.70 -1.21 3.05
CA SER A 119 6.56 -0.29 3.07
C SER A 119 5.35 -0.90 3.77
N LEU A 120 5.06 -2.18 3.53
CA LEU A 120 4.01 -2.92 4.23
C LEU A 120 4.31 -3.06 5.72
N ALA A 121 5.57 -3.32 6.10
CA ALA A 121 5.98 -3.34 7.51
C ALA A 121 5.77 -1.97 8.18
N ARG A 122 6.19 -0.87 7.52
CA ARG A 122 5.97 0.50 8.01
C ARG A 122 4.48 0.84 8.16
N VAL A 123 3.64 0.37 7.25
CA VAL A 123 2.18 0.55 7.31
C VAL A 123 1.60 -0.28 8.46
N GLY A 124 2.00 -1.54 8.61
CA GLY A 124 1.60 -2.43 9.71
C GLY A 124 1.94 -1.89 11.09
N GLU A 125 3.07 -1.17 11.23
CA GLU A 125 3.43 -0.50 12.49
C GLU A 125 2.68 0.80 12.75
N LYS A 126 2.33 1.55 11.69
CA LYS A 126 1.66 2.86 11.82
C LYS A 126 0.15 2.74 12.01
N LEU A 127 -0.50 1.75 11.42
CA LEU A 127 -1.95 1.57 11.53
C LEU A 127 -2.44 1.45 12.99
N PRO A 128 -1.85 0.58 13.83
CA PRO A 128 -2.27 0.44 15.22
C PRO A 128 -2.11 1.76 15.99
N LYS A 129 -1.02 2.50 15.76
CA LYS A 129 -0.78 3.79 16.41
C LYS A 129 -1.82 4.83 16.02
N VAL A 130 -2.20 4.87 14.73
CA VAL A 130 -3.24 5.78 14.24
C VAL A 130 -4.60 5.40 14.83
N GLU A 131 -4.92 4.11 14.92
CA GLU A 131 -6.17 3.65 15.51
C GLU A 131 -6.25 3.98 17.01
N THR A 132 -5.19 3.72 17.77
CA THR A 132 -5.12 4.08 19.20
C THR A 132 -5.25 5.59 19.41
N ASN A 133 -4.55 6.40 18.60
CA ASN A 133 -4.69 7.86 18.68
C ASN A 133 -6.10 8.32 18.34
N ARG A 134 -6.74 7.69 17.34
CA ARG A 134 -8.12 7.99 16.95
C ARG A 134 -9.09 7.71 18.10
N VAL A 135 -8.98 6.55 18.74
CA VAL A 135 -9.81 6.21 19.91
C VAL A 135 -9.59 7.22 21.04
N GLY A 136 -8.33 7.55 21.36
CA GLY A 136 -8.02 8.54 22.40
C GLY A 136 -8.57 9.94 22.09
N HIS A 137 -8.58 10.36 20.83
CA HIS A 137 -9.19 11.63 20.43
C HIS A 137 -10.73 11.61 20.59
N TYR A 138 -11.39 10.49 20.26
CA TYR A 138 -12.83 10.35 20.48
C TYR A 138 -13.20 10.37 21.96
N GLU A 139 -12.43 9.66 22.80
CA GLU A 139 -12.62 9.70 24.26
C GLU A 139 -12.45 11.11 24.82
N SER A 140 -11.36 11.79 24.44
CA SER A 140 -11.10 13.17 24.86
C SER A 140 -12.20 14.14 24.44
N LEU A 141 -12.73 13.99 23.22
CA LEU A 141 -13.85 14.80 22.73
C LEU A 141 -15.13 14.52 23.52
N SER A 142 -15.43 13.26 23.82
CA SER A 142 -16.60 12.89 24.65
C SER A 142 -16.50 13.53 26.04
N THR A 143 -15.33 13.46 26.68
CA THR A 143 -15.09 14.10 27.98
C THR A 143 -15.24 15.62 27.91
N HIS A 144 -14.74 16.27 26.84
CA HIS A 144 -14.93 17.70 26.66
C HIS A 144 -16.41 18.07 26.49
N LEU A 145 -17.17 17.30 25.70
CA LEU A 145 -18.60 17.53 25.53
C LEU A 145 -19.37 17.38 26.85
N GLU A 146 -19.02 16.39 27.67
CA GLU A 146 -19.60 16.21 29.01
C GLU A 146 -19.27 17.39 29.94
N LEU A 147 -18.02 17.88 29.91
CA LEU A 147 -17.61 19.06 30.68
C LEU A 147 -18.36 20.32 30.24
N VAL A 148 -18.57 20.50 28.94
CA VAL A 148 -19.34 21.62 28.40
C VAL A 148 -20.82 21.51 28.82
N ALA A 149 -21.42 20.33 28.70
CA ALA A 149 -22.81 20.10 29.08
C ALA A 149 -23.06 20.30 30.59
N THR A 150 -22.11 19.90 31.43
CA THR A 150 -22.19 20.12 32.88
C THR A 150 -22.02 21.59 33.23
N SER A 151 -21.06 22.28 32.62
CA SER A 151 -20.85 23.74 32.80
C SER A 151 -22.08 24.54 32.39
N HIS A 152 -22.73 24.15 31.28
CA HIS A 152 -23.96 24.80 30.82
C HIS A 152 -25.10 24.64 31.83
N ARG A 153 -25.32 23.42 32.34
CA ARG A 153 -26.34 23.15 33.38
C ARG A 153 -26.11 23.96 34.65
N GLU A 154 -24.86 24.11 35.06
CA GLU A 154 -24.48 24.90 36.24
C GLU A 154 -24.71 26.39 36.01
N LEU A 155 -24.33 26.92 34.85
CA LEU A 155 -24.59 28.31 34.46
C LEU A 155 -26.10 28.60 34.44
N GLU A 156 -26.90 27.73 33.82
CA GLU A 156 -28.35 27.88 33.82
C GLU A 156 -28.94 27.89 35.24
N ARG A 157 -28.43 27.04 36.13
CA ARG A 157 -28.84 26.99 37.54
C ARG A 157 -28.53 28.30 38.24
N GLN A 158 -27.35 28.88 37.99
CA GLN A 158 -26.97 30.19 38.55
C GLN A 158 -27.84 31.32 38.01
N ILE A 159 -28.12 31.35 36.70
CA ILE A 159 -29.01 32.34 36.08
C ILE A 159 -30.43 32.23 36.65
N ARG A 160 -30.97 31.01 36.78
CA ARG A 160 -32.28 30.79 37.43
C ARG A 160 -32.28 31.29 38.87
N GLY A 161 -31.22 31.00 39.63
CA GLY A 161 -31.05 31.50 41.00
C GLY A 161 -31.00 33.04 41.07
N LEU A 162 -30.25 33.68 40.18
CA LEU A 162 -30.18 35.13 40.08
C LEU A 162 -31.53 35.76 39.71
N ASN A 163 -32.22 35.23 38.70
CA ASN A 163 -33.54 35.69 38.31
C ASN A 163 -34.54 35.54 39.46
N GLN A 164 -34.51 34.42 40.18
CA GLN A 164 -35.37 34.21 41.35
C GLN A 164 -35.05 35.19 42.48
N ALA A 165 -33.77 35.46 42.73
CA ALA A 165 -33.33 36.45 43.70
C ALA A 165 -33.83 37.86 43.33
N LEU A 166 -33.70 38.28 42.06
CA LEU A 166 -34.20 39.57 41.59
C LEU A 166 -35.73 39.71 41.66
N ARG A 167 -36.47 38.61 41.53
CA ARG A 167 -37.94 38.59 41.70
C ARG A 167 -38.39 38.70 43.16
N THR A 168 -37.53 38.34 44.11
CA THR A 168 -37.86 38.41 45.54
C THR A 168 -37.85 39.87 45.99
N PRO A 169 -38.97 40.42 46.52
CA PRO A 169 -39.11 41.85 46.79
C PRO A 169 -37.99 42.44 47.66
N ASN A 170 -37.52 41.70 48.66
CA ASN A 170 -36.48 42.15 49.58
C ASN A 170 -35.09 42.26 48.92
N VAL A 171 -34.75 41.30 48.04
CA VAL A 171 -33.44 41.27 47.35
C VAL A 171 -33.44 42.20 46.14
N GLY A 172 -34.52 42.23 45.36
CA GLY A 172 -34.69 43.16 44.24
C GLY A 172 -34.78 44.63 44.67
N GLY A 173 -35.27 44.90 45.89
CA GLY A 173 -35.23 46.21 46.54
C GLY A 173 -33.79 46.64 46.84
N ARG A 174 -33.05 45.84 47.62
CA ARG A 174 -31.64 46.10 47.94
C ARG A 174 -30.74 46.24 46.70
N TRP A 175 -30.97 45.46 45.66
CA TRP A 175 -30.23 45.60 44.40
C TRP A 175 -30.58 46.90 43.66
N GLY A 176 -31.84 47.34 43.74
CA GLY A 176 -32.29 48.64 43.25
C GLY A 176 -31.64 49.80 44.01
N GLU A 177 -31.57 49.72 45.34
CA GLU A 177 -30.89 50.71 46.19
C GLU A 177 -29.38 50.80 45.85
N LEU A 178 -28.70 49.66 45.72
CA LEU A 178 -27.29 49.62 45.32
C LEU A 178 -27.07 50.20 43.91
N GLN A 179 -27.99 49.92 42.97
CA GLN A 179 -27.92 50.48 41.62
C GLN A 179 -28.16 51.99 41.65
N LEU A 180 -29.10 52.48 42.46
CA LEU A 180 -29.35 53.91 42.65
C LEU A 180 -28.10 54.61 43.18
N ARG A 181 -27.47 54.06 44.23
CA ARG A 181 -26.19 54.53 44.77
C ARG A 181 -25.11 54.63 43.67
N ARG A 182 -24.93 53.57 42.89
CA ARG A 182 -23.94 53.57 41.80
C ARG A 182 -24.22 54.63 40.74
N VAL A 183 -25.49 54.88 40.41
CA VAL A 183 -25.87 55.89 39.42
C VAL A 183 -25.52 57.30 39.91
N VAL A 184 -25.77 57.62 41.18
CA VAL A 184 -25.42 58.94 41.73
C VAL A 184 -23.91 59.12 41.91
N GLU A 185 -23.20 58.07 42.33
CA GLU A 185 -21.73 58.07 42.39
C GLU A 185 -21.12 58.30 41.00
N LEU A 186 -21.65 57.63 39.96
CA LEU A 186 -21.23 57.81 38.57
C LEU A 186 -21.56 59.21 38.01
N ALA A 187 -22.61 59.85 38.54
CA ALA A 187 -22.93 61.25 38.22
C ALA A 187 -21.98 62.24 38.91
N GLY A 188 -21.01 61.75 39.70
CA GLY A 188 -20.01 62.55 40.41
C GLY A 188 -20.46 63.04 41.78
N MET A 189 -21.57 62.51 42.31
CA MET A 189 -22.07 62.87 43.64
C MET A 189 -21.34 62.08 44.73
N LEU A 190 -20.98 62.74 45.82
CA LEU A 190 -20.32 62.14 46.97
C LEU A 190 -21.33 61.78 48.07
N GLU A 191 -21.20 60.57 48.62
CA GLU A 191 -21.98 60.13 49.77
C GLU A 191 -21.73 61.07 50.97
N HIS A 192 -22.78 61.35 51.73
CA HIS A 192 -22.84 62.27 52.88
C HIS A 192 -22.68 63.76 52.56
N CYS A 193 -22.12 64.14 51.41
CA CYS A 193 -22.01 65.53 50.96
C CYS A 193 -23.18 65.90 50.05
N ASP A 194 -23.28 65.21 48.92
CA ASP A 194 -24.26 65.51 47.87
C ASP A 194 -25.51 64.64 48.01
N PHE A 195 -25.39 63.44 48.57
CA PHE A 195 -26.56 62.58 48.83
C PHE A 195 -26.47 61.81 50.14
N GLN A 196 -27.62 61.38 50.66
CA GLN A 196 -27.73 60.52 51.84
C GLN A 196 -28.73 59.39 51.59
N GLU A 197 -28.36 58.16 51.96
CA GLU A 197 -29.20 56.96 51.86
C GLU A 197 -30.03 56.76 53.14
N GLN A 198 -31.26 56.26 52.97
CA GLN A 198 -32.10 55.72 54.06
C GLN A 198 -32.33 56.63 55.30
N VAL A 199 -32.25 57.95 55.14
CA VAL A 199 -32.53 58.91 56.21
C VAL A 199 -33.99 58.77 56.63
N SER A 200 -34.25 58.50 57.90
CA SER A 200 -35.61 58.60 58.43
C SER A 200 -35.90 60.08 58.69
N ILE A 201 -36.88 60.63 57.98
CA ILE A 201 -37.39 61.98 58.25
C ILE A 201 -38.71 61.81 58.99
N ASP A 202 -38.83 62.46 60.15
CA ASP A 202 -40.10 62.58 60.85
C ASP A 202 -40.83 63.79 60.26
N GLY A 203 -41.90 63.55 59.49
CA GLY A 203 -42.76 64.58 58.90
C GLY A 203 -44.13 64.67 59.59
N GLU A 204 -44.95 65.67 59.24
CA GLU A 204 -46.31 65.88 59.79
C GLU A 204 -47.26 64.69 59.55
N GLY A 205 -46.96 63.84 58.55
CA GLY A 205 -47.70 62.60 58.22
C GLY A 205 -47.11 61.30 58.80
N GLY A 206 -46.07 61.38 59.63
CA GLY A 206 -45.37 60.23 60.22
C GLY A 206 -43.95 60.02 59.69
N ARG A 207 -43.32 58.92 60.11
CA ARG A 207 -41.94 58.58 59.76
C ARG A 207 -41.86 58.08 58.32
N GLN A 208 -41.25 58.88 57.45
CA GLN A 208 -41.00 58.51 56.07
C GLN A 208 -39.52 58.20 55.89
N ARG A 209 -39.24 57.19 55.08
CA ARG A 209 -37.88 56.71 54.84
C ARG A 209 -37.67 56.65 53.33
N PRO A 210 -37.34 57.78 52.68
CA PRO A 210 -37.00 57.78 51.27
C PRO A 210 -35.73 56.95 51.00
N ASP A 211 -35.62 56.40 49.79
CA ASP A 211 -34.48 55.57 49.40
C ASP A 211 -33.19 56.42 49.34
N LEU A 212 -33.28 57.64 48.80
CA LEU A 212 -32.15 58.56 48.65
C LEU A 212 -32.58 60.03 48.70
N ILE A 213 -31.79 60.89 49.33
CA ILE A 213 -31.99 62.34 49.35
C ILE A 213 -30.75 63.01 48.75
N VAL A 214 -30.94 63.81 47.71
CA VAL A 214 -29.88 64.62 47.08
C VAL A 214 -29.99 66.07 47.57
N ARG A 215 -28.88 66.62 48.07
CA ARG A 215 -28.75 68.01 48.48
C ARG A 215 -28.34 68.85 47.27
N LEU A 216 -29.06 69.94 47.04
CA LEU A 216 -28.79 70.90 45.98
C LEU A 216 -28.33 72.24 46.56
N PRO A 217 -27.64 73.08 45.77
CA PRO A 217 -27.30 74.44 46.18
C PRO A 217 -28.54 75.26 46.58
N GLY A 218 -28.39 76.04 47.65
CA GLY A 218 -29.44 76.90 48.21
C GLY A 218 -30.42 76.15 49.11
N ASP A 219 -29.93 75.20 49.92
CA ASP A 219 -30.69 74.40 50.89
C ASP A 219 -31.90 73.65 50.30
N ARG A 220 -31.87 73.40 48.98
CA ARG A 220 -32.87 72.60 48.28
C ARG A 220 -32.54 71.13 48.40
N GLN A 221 -33.56 70.29 48.50
CA GLN A 221 -33.40 68.83 48.59
C GLN A 221 -34.31 68.16 47.56
N ILE A 222 -33.79 67.14 46.87
CA ILE A 222 -34.57 66.24 46.03
C ILE A 222 -34.67 64.90 46.75
N VAL A 223 -35.90 64.48 47.03
CA VAL A 223 -36.19 63.16 47.59
C VAL A 223 -36.43 62.18 46.44
N ILE A 224 -35.71 61.07 46.42
CA ILE A 224 -35.83 60.00 45.43
C ILE A 224 -36.35 58.75 46.12
N ASP A 225 -37.49 58.25 45.64
CA ASP A 225 -38.04 56.94 45.97
C ASP A 225 -38.03 56.07 44.71
N ALA A 226 -37.24 55.00 44.70
CA ALA A 226 -36.97 54.19 43.53
C ALA A 226 -37.89 52.95 43.43
N LYS A 227 -39.02 52.95 44.15
CA LYS A 227 -39.92 51.79 44.19
C LYS A 227 -40.73 51.63 42.90
N ALA A 228 -40.16 50.91 41.93
CA ALA A 228 -40.82 50.59 40.67
C ALA A 228 -41.65 49.27 40.75
N PRO A 229 -42.95 49.28 40.41
CA PRO A 229 -43.78 48.08 40.35
C PRO A 229 -43.44 47.22 39.11
N ARG A 230 -42.35 46.44 39.19
CA ARG A 230 -41.79 45.66 38.06
C ARG A 230 -42.38 44.26 37.88
N GLN A 231 -43.11 43.73 38.85
CA GLN A 231 -43.54 42.32 38.85
C GLN A 231 -44.46 41.95 37.68
N ALA A 232 -45.45 42.80 37.38
CA ALA A 232 -46.37 42.58 36.26
C ALA A 232 -45.66 42.70 34.89
N TYR A 233 -44.66 43.58 34.79
CA TYR A 233 -43.82 43.68 33.58
C TYR A 233 -42.99 42.41 33.36
N LEU A 234 -42.38 41.88 34.41
CA LEU A 234 -41.63 40.61 34.34
C LEU A 234 -42.56 39.44 33.95
N ALA A 235 -43.76 39.38 34.54
CA ALA A 235 -44.75 38.37 34.19
C ALA A 235 -45.21 38.46 32.73
N ALA A 236 -45.33 39.66 32.18
CA ALA A 236 -45.64 39.85 30.75
C ALA A 236 -44.55 39.32 29.81
N GLY A 237 -43.28 39.39 30.21
CA GLY A 237 -42.16 38.85 29.43
C GLY A 237 -42.06 37.33 29.45
N GLU A 238 -42.67 36.68 30.45
CA GLU A 238 -42.69 35.22 30.63
C GLU A 238 -44.00 34.58 30.12
N ALA A 239 -44.97 35.38 29.68
CA ALA A 239 -46.27 34.89 29.25
C ALA A 239 -46.15 34.06 27.96
N GLU A 240 -46.74 32.86 27.96
CA GLU A 240 -46.73 31.94 26.83
C GLU A 240 -47.70 32.34 25.71
N ASP A 241 -48.73 33.12 26.05
CA ASP A 241 -49.73 33.61 25.10
C ASP A 241 -49.88 35.13 25.15
N ASP A 242 -50.32 35.69 24.02
CA ASP A 242 -50.38 37.15 23.83
C ASP A 242 -51.53 37.80 24.65
N LYS A 243 -52.53 37.01 25.08
CA LYS A 243 -53.64 37.49 25.93
C LYS A 243 -53.17 37.71 27.37
N ALA A 244 -52.47 36.73 27.94
CA ALA A 244 -51.84 36.80 29.25
C ALA A 244 -50.79 37.90 29.29
N ARG A 245 -49.98 38.02 28.23
CA ARG A 245 -49.03 39.14 28.07
C ARG A 245 -49.73 40.49 28.13
N THR A 246 -50.80 40.67 27.36
CA THR A 246 -51.57 41.92 27.34
C THR A 246 -52.17 42.24 28.72
N LEU A 247 -52.72 41.24 29.41
CA LEU A 247 -53.29 41.40 30.75
C LEU A 247 -52.24 41.86 31.79
N HIS A 248 -51.05 41.26 31.77
CA HIS A 248 -49.95 41.65 32.65
C HIS A 248 -49.40 43.04 32.32
N LEU A 249 -49.35 43.44 31.05
CA LEU A 249 -48.95 44.79 30.66
C LEU A 249 -49.98 45.84 31.11
N ASP A 250 -51.28 45.55 30.99
CA ASP A 250 -52.33 46.44 31.49
C ASP A 250 -52.27 46.58 33.01
N GLU A 251 -52.05 45.46 33.72
CA GLU A 251 -51.82 45.49 35.16
C GLU A 251 -50.58 46.33 35.53
N HIS A 252 -49.48 46.19 34.79
CA HIS A 252 -48.29 47.01 34.99
C HIS A 252 -48.60 48.50 34.81
N ALA A 253 -49.29 48.87 33.73
CA ALA A 253 -49.68 50.26 33.46
C ALA A 253 -50.54 50.84 34.59
N ARG A 254 -51.52 50.07 35.11
CA ARG A 254 -52.34 50.48 36.26
C ARG A 254 -51.51 50.69 37.52
N ARG A 255 -50.58 49.76 37.82
CA ARG A 255 -49.70 49.87 39.01
C ARG A 255 -48.76 51.07 38.91
N VAL A 256 -48.21 51.35 37.73
CA VAL A 256 -47.37 52.54 37.49
C VAL A 256 -48.19 53.81 37.67
N ARG A 257 -49.37 53.90 37.06
CA ARG A 257 -50.25 55.07 37.20
C ARG A 257 -50.59 55.35 38.66
N ARG A 258 -51.04 54.32 39.40
CA ARG A 258 -51.30 54.45 40.84
C ARG A 258 -50.06 54.96 41.59
N ARG A 259 -48.86 54.45 41.29
CA ARG A 259 -47.63 54.91 41.95
C ARG A 259 -47.33 56.38 41.66
N VAL A 260 -47.56 56.84 40.43
CA VAL A 260 -47.39 58.26 40.08
C VAL A 260 -48.41 59.12 40.82
N ASP A 261 -49.68 58.68 40.89
CA ASP A 261 -50.73 59.39 41.61
C ASP A 261 -50.42 59.48 43.12
N ASP A 262 -49.93 58.38 43.72
CA ASP A 262 -49.52 58.34 45.13
C ASP A 262 -48.35 59.30 45.43
N LEU A 263 -47.40 59.43 44.49
CA LEU A 263 -46.27 60.38 44.60
C LEU A 263 -46.71 61.83 44.36
N GLY A 264 -47.62 62.08 43.42
CA GLY A 264 -48.14 63.41 43.11
C GLY A 264 -49.10 63.97 44.17
N GLY A 265 -49.77 63.09 44.93
CA GLY A 265 -50.73 63.45 45.98
C GLY A 265 -50.12 63.98 47.28
N GLY A 266 -48.78 64.10 47.38
CA GLY A 266 -48.12 64.67 48.56
C GLY A 266 -48.07 63.75 49.78
N ASN A 267 -48.12 62.42 49.59
CA ASN A 267 -47.88 61.46 50.66
C ASN A 267 -46.37 61.21 50.93
N TYR A 268 -45.53 62.22 50.65
CA TYR A 268 -44.09 62.34 50.90
C TYR A 268 -43.74 63.78 51.23
#